data_AF-A0AAV1DCP3-F1
#
_entry.id   AF-A0AAV1DCP3-F1
#
_cell.length_a   1.000
_cell.length_b   1.000
_cell.length_c   1.000
_cell.angle_alpha   90.00
_cell.angle_beta   90.00
_cell.angle_gamma   90.00
#
_symmetry.space_group_name_H-M   'P 1'
#
loop_
_entity.id
_entity.type
_entity.pdbx_description
1 polymer ?
#
loop_
_entity_poly.entity_id
_entity_poly.type
_entity_poly.pdbx_seq_one_letter_code
_entity_poly.pdbx_strand_id
1 'polypeptide(L)'
;MAKPVQIEVWNPNGKYRVISTKSMPGTRWIDLLVQQDCRVEICTLNKTILSVEDIIALIGDKCDGVIGQLTEDWGDTLFSALSKAGGKAFSNMAVGYNNVDVDAATKYGVAVGNTPGVLTETTAELAASLSLAAARRIVEADGFMRAGLYEGWLPHLFVGNLLKGQTVGVIGAGRIGSAYARMMVEGFKMNLIYYDLYQATRLEKFVTAYGQFLKANGEQPVTWKRASSMDEVLQEADVISLHPILDKTTYHLVNKERLSMMKKEAILVNCSRGPVVDEVALVEHLRENPMFRVGLDVFEVNLNSSKHWY
;
A
#
# COMPACT_ATOMS: atom_id res chain seq x y z
N MET A 1 33.04 18.34 12.27
CA MET A 1 33.09 16.89 11.97
C MET A 1 31.69 16.36 12.09
N ALA A 2 31.15 15.72 11.04
CA ALA A 2 29.88 15.01 11.14
C ALA A 2 30.00 13.91 12.20
N LYS A 3 28.98 13.71 13.04
CA LYS A 3 28.98 12.62 14.02
C LYS A 3 29.14 11.28 13.27
N PRO A 4 29.96 10.34 13.76
CA PRO A 4 30.10 9.04 13.12
C PRO A 4 28.72 8.36 13.08
N VAL A 5 28.33 7.91 11.89
CA VAL A 5 27.06 7.20 11.72
C VAL A 5 27.18 5.83 12.37
N GLN A 6 26.20 5.44 13.18
CA GLN A 6 26.18 4.14 13.81
C GLN A 6 25.88 3.08 12.75
N ILE A 7 26.81 2.14 12.57
CA ILE A 7 26.70 1.06 11.58
C ILE A 7 27.04 -0.30 12.18
N GLU A 8 26.37 -1.32 11.67
CA GLU A 8 26.73 -2.72 11.83
C GLU A 8 27.43 -3.19 10.55
N VAL A 9 28.51 -3.99 10.66
CA VAL A 9 29.34 -4.37 9.51
C VAL A 9 29.41 -5.89 9.39
N TRP A 10 29.14 -6.39 8.18
CA TRP A 10 29.29 -7.78 7.77
C TRP A 10 30.34 -7.89 6.67
N ASN A 11 31.16 -8.95 6.72
CA ASN A 11 32.31 -9.16 5.82
C ASN A 11 33.22 -7.91 5.71
N PRO A 12 33.92 -7.52 6.79
CA PRO A 12 34.67 -6.26 6.85
C PRO A 12 35.80 -6.14 5.82
N ASN A 13 36.23 -7.25 5.22
CA ASN A 13 37.29 -7.29 4.20
C ASN A 13 36.73 -7.43 2.78
N GLY A 14 35.40 -7.37 2.59
CA GLY A 14 34.77 -7.53 1.29
C GLY A 14 35.21 -6.45 0.30
N LYS A 15 35.42 -6.84 -0.95
CA LYS A 15 35.88 -5.98 -2.04
C LYS A 15 34.90 -4.84 -2.38
N TYR A 16 33.60 -5.14 -2.42
CA TYR A 16 32.56 -4.16 -2.79
C TYR A 16 31.86 -3.64 -1.54
N ARG A 17 31.77 -2.32 -1.36
CA ARG A 17 31.07 -1.72 -0.22
C ARG A 17 29.61 -1.48 -0.57
N VAL A 18 28.70 -2.17 0.10
CA VAL A 18 27.25 -1.99 -0.03
C VAL A 18 26.71 -1.48 1.29
N ILE A 19 25.95 -0.38 1.26
CA ILE A 19 25.27 0.12 2.45
C ILE A 19 23.77 -0.19 2.39
N SER A 20 23.17 -0.42 3.56
CA SER A 20 21.72 -0.42 3.74
C SER A 20 21.35 0.70 4.68
N THR A 21 20.41 1.56 4.26
CA THR A 21 19.95 2.69 5.09
C THR A 21 19.14 2.23 6.31
N LYS A 22 18.70 0.96 6.31
CA LYS A 22 18.03 0.30 7.44
C LYS A 22 18.41 -1.15 7.59
N SER A 23 18.24 -1.66 8.82
CA SER A 23 18.11 -3.09 9.04
C SER A 23 16.81 -3.61 8.40
N MET A 24 16.87 -4.79 7.79
CA MET A 24 15.73 -5.46 7.15
C MET A 24 15.51 -6.83 7.80
N PRO A 25 14.28 -7.40 7.75
CA PRO A 25 14.00 -8.69 8.36
C PRO A 25 14.88 -9.83 7.82
N GLY A 26 15.45 -10.60 8.75
CA GLY A 26 16.29 -11.76 8.45
C GLY A 26 17.66 -11.42 7.84
N THR A 27 18.50 -12.44 7.66
CA THR A 27 19.89 -12.29 7.22
C THR A 27 20.15 -12.71 5.78
N ARG A 28 19.19 -13.37 5.11
CA ARG A 28 19.41 -13.97 3.78
C ARG A 28 19.96 -12.99 2.74
N TRP A 29 19.51 -11.73 2.76
CA TRP A 29 19.99 -10.70 1.85
C TRP A 29 21.44 -10.28 2.13
N ILE A 30 21.84 -10.30 3.40
CA ILE A 30 23.23 -10.08 3.84
C ILE A 30 24.09 -11.23 3.34
N ASP A 31 23.66 -12.48 3.60
CA ASP A 31 24.39 -13.69 3.22
C ASP A 31 24.65 -13.75 1.71
N LEU A 32 23.66 -13.38 0.88
CA LEU A 32 23.80 -13.30 -0.57
C LEU A 32 24.84 -12.26 -1.01
N LEU A 33 24.87 -11.08 -0.38
CA LEU A 33 25.86 -10.04 -0.69
C LEU A 33 27.26 -10.45 -0.22
N VAL A 34 27.38 -11.02 0.98
CA VAL A 34 28.65 -11.53 1.51
C VAL A 34 29.24 -12.61 0.60
N GLN A 35 28.41 -13.52 0.05
CA GLN A 35 28.86 -14.51 -0.94
C GLN A 35 29.37 -13.89 -2.25
N GLN A 36 28.97 -12.66 -2.56
CA GLN A 36 29.49 -11.89 -3.72
C GLN A 36 30.66 -10.97 -3.34
N ASP A 37 31.31 -11.23 -2.20
CA ASP A 37 32.45 -10.46 -1.70
C ASP A 37 32.09 -8.99 -1.38
N CYS A 38 30.83 -8.74 -0.98
CA CYS A 38 30.43 -7.44 -0.50
C CYS A 38 30.73 -7.29 0.99
N ARG A 39 31.30 -6.16 1.38
CA ARG A 39 31.26 -5.59 2.73
C ARG A 39 29.94 -4.87 2.90
N VAL A 40 29.07 -5.41 3.75
CA VAL A 40 27.72 -4.87 3.98
C VAL A 40 27.74 -4.02 5.24
N GLU A 41 27.39 -2.74 5.12
CA GLU A 41 27.19 -1.86 6.27
C GLU A 41 25.70 -1.53 6.43
N ILE A 42 25.18 -1.66 7.64
CA ILE A 42 23.77 -1.44 7.94
C ILE A 42 23.67 -0.28 8.92
N CYS A 43 22.95 0.78 8.55
CA CYS A 43 22.70 1.88 9.46
C CYS A 43 21.84 1.43 10.64
N THR A 44 22.33 1.71 11.87
CA THR A 44 21.64 1.38 13.13
C THR A 44 21.12 2.63 13.85
N LEU A 45 21.16 3.80 13.19
CA LEU A 45 20.56 5.02 13.74
C LEU A 45 19.07 4.82 14.02
N ASN A 46 18.68 5.11 15.27
CA ASN A 46 17.29 5.08 15.71
C ASN A 46 16.53 6.36 15.28
N LYS A 47 16.50 6.64 13.97
CA LYS A 47 15.65 7.66 13.33
C LYS A 47 14.67 6.94 12.43
N THR A 48 13.38 7.29 12.41
CA THR A 48 12.42 6.61 11.52
C THR A 48 12.82 6.74 10.04
N ILE A 49 13.10 7.96 9.60
CA ILE A 49 13.55 8.30 8.24
C ILE A 49 14.91 9.00 8.35
N LEU A 50 15.88 8.59 7.54
CA LEU A 50 17.19 9.26 7.48
C LEU A 50 17.07 10.54 6.66
N SER A 51 17.80 11.59 7.08
CA SER A 51 17.91 12.79 6.26
C SER A 51 18.85 12.56 5.07
N VAL A 52 18.75 13.43 4.06
CA VAL A 52 19.68 13.40 2.91
C VAL A 52 21.13 13.48 3.38
N GLU A 53 21.42 14.28 4.40
CA GLU A 53 22.76 14.43 4.98
C GLU A 53 23.23 13.15 5.68
N ASP A 54 22.34 12.47 6.42
CA ASP A 54 22.67 11.18 7.05
C ASP A 54 23.02 10.14 5.98
N ILE A 55 22.25 10.09 4.89
CA ILE A 55 22.47 9.15 3.78
C ILE A 55 23.78 9.47 3.04
N ILE A 56 24.07 10.75 2.77
CA ILE A 56 25.36 11.15 2.17
C ILE A 56 26.52 10.79 3.08
N ALA A 57 26.39 10.99 4.39
CA ALA A 57 27.42 10.60 5.36
C ALA A 57 27.62 9.07 5.40
N LEU A 58 26.56 8.28 5.24
CA LEU A 58 26.64 6.83 5.07
C LEU A 58 27.32 6.43 3.76
N ILE A 59 27.02 7.10 2.65
CA ILE A 59 27.66 6.83 1.35
C ILE A 59 29.17 7.08 1.46
N GLY A 60 29.59 8.20 2.05
CA GLY A 60 31.00 8.55 2.21
C GLY A 60 31.74 8.67 0.87
N ASP A 61 33.06 8.45 0.89
CA ASP A 61 33.92 8.65 -0.29
C ASP A 61 33.98 7.42 -1.21
N LYS A 62 33.54 6.26 -0.74
CA LYS A 62 33.54 5.01 -1.52
C LYS A 62 32.32 4.17 -1.19
N CYS A 63 31.45 3.92 -2.16
CA CYS A 63 30.26 3.08 -2.01
C CYS A 63 29.91 2.47 -3.36
N ASP A 64 29.88 1.15 -3.48
CA ASP A 64 29.58 0.45 -4.73
C ASP A 64 28.07 0.31 -4.97
N GLY A 65 27.27 0.25 -3.90
CA GLY A 65 25.81 0.25 -4.00
C GLY A 65 25.06 0.54 -2.72
N VAL A 66 23.78 0.86 -2.85
CA VAL A 66 22.89 1.24 -1.73
C VAL A 66 21.60 0.46 -1.78
N ILE A 67 21.15 -0.02 -0.62
CA ILE A 67 19.77 -0.49 -0.40
C ILE A 67 19.03 0.60 0.38
N GLY A 68 18.07 1.24 -0.28
CA GLY A 68 17.28 2.33 0.26
C GLY A 68 15.86 1.92 0.63
N GLN A 69 15.18 2.78 1.39
CA GLN A 69 13.80 2.58 1.81
C GLN A 69 12.81 3.40 0.98
N LEU A 70 11.55 2.95 0.95
CA LEU A 70 10.44 3.66 0.29
C LEU A 70 10.15 5.06 0.86
N THR A 71 10.64 5.35 2.06
CA THR A 71 10.46 6.63 2.76
C THR A 71 11.54 7.66 2.43
N GLU A 72 12.55 7.29 1.64
CA GLU A 72 13.69 8.14 1.30
C GLU A 72 13.55 8.66 -0.12
N ASP A 73 13.65 9.97 -0.30
CA ASP A 73 13.56 10.61 -1.62
C ASP A 73 14.90 10.55 -2.35
N TRP A 74 15.00 9.60 -3.28
CA TRP A 74 16.16 9.35 -4.11
C TRP A 74 16.08 10.16 -5.40
N GLY A 75 16.50 11.42 -5.29
CA GLY A 75 16.62 12.38 -6.41
C GLY A 75 18.05 12.69 -6.83
N ASP A 76 18.22 13.79 -7.58
CA ASP A 76 19.51 14.23 -8.15
C ASP A 76 20.64 14.31 -7.11
N THR A 77 20.36 14.81 -5.90
CA THR A 77 21.35 14.98 -4.83
C THR A 77 21.94 13.65 -4.35
N LEU A 78 21.10 12.66 -4.04
CA LEU A 78 21.55 11.36 -3.53
C LEU A 78 22.22 10.52 -4.63
N PHE A 79 21.69 10.53 -5.85
CA PHE A 79 22.34 9.81 -6.96
C PHE A 79 23.67 10.45 -7.37
N SER A 80 23.79 11.78 -7.32
CA SER A 80 25.07 12.46 -7.50
C SER A 80 26.09 12.04 -6.45
N ALA A 81 25.69 11.98 -5.17
CA ALA A 81 26.56 11.56 -4.09
C ALA A 81 27.02 10.10 -4.24
N LEU A 82 26.09 9.18 -4.55
CA LEU A 82 26.40 7.78 -4.78
C LEU A 82 27.37 7.58 -5.96
N SER A 83 27.11 8.26 -7.08
CA SER A 83 27.97 8.18 -8.27
C SER A 83 29.38 8.73 -8.00
N LYS A 84 29.51 9.84 -7.28
CA LYS A 84 30.81 10.38 -6.84
C LYS A 84 31.60 9.41 -5.97
N ALA A 85 30.91 8.61 -5.16
CA ALA A 85 31.51 7.55 -4.35
C ALA A 85 31.83 6.27 -5.14
N GLY A 86 31.62 6.25 -6.45
CA GLY A 86 31.86 5.11 -7.33
C GLY A 86 30.70 4.12 -7.45
N GLY A 87 29.52 4.48 -6.95
CA GLY A 87 28.36 3.60 -6.89
C GLY A 87 27.73 3.35 -8.24
N LYS A 88 27.30 2.10 -8.45
CA LYS A 88 26.72 1.63 -9.73
C LYS A 88 25.35 1.01 -9.57
N ALA A 89 24.90 0.73 -8.34
CA ALA A 89 23.64 0.06 -8.08
C ALA A 89 22.88 0.69 -6.91
N PHE A 90 21.58 0.89 -7.11
CA PHE A 90 20.62 1.26 -6.08
C PHE A 90 19.48 0.24 -6.06
N SER A 91 19.13 -0.26 -4.88
CA SER A 91 18.01 -1.18 -4.69
C SER A 91 17.00 -0.55 -3.74
N ASN A 92 15.80 -0.27 -4.26
CA ASN A 92 14.68 0.21 -3.46
C ASN A 92 13.96 -0.97 -2.78
N MET A 93 13.88 -0.97 -1.46
CA MET A 93 13.10 -1.95 -0.70
C MET A 93 11.59 -1.63 -0.75
N ALA A 94 11.03 -1.65 -1.96
CA ALA A 94 9.60 -1.50 -2.21
C ALA A 94 9.19 -1.95 -3.63
N VAL A 95 7.89 -2.19 -3.82
CA VAL A 95 7.29 -2.40 -5.15
C VAL A 95 7.18 -1.07 -5.91
N GLY A 96 6.52 -0.09 -5.31
CA GLY A 96 6.40 1.25 -5.89
C GLY A 96 7.69 2.05 -5.72
N TYR A 97 7.96 2.94 -6.67
CA TYR A 97 9.21 3.70 -6.74
C TYR A 97 8.94 5.20 -6.93
N ASN A 98 7.81 5.71 -6.42
CA ASN A 98 7.47 7.13 -6.47
C ASN A 98 8.55 8.02 -5.81
N ASN A 99 9.31 7.45 -4.88
CA ASN A 99 10.42 8.08 -4.16
C ASN A 99 11.76 7.98 -4.90
N VAL A 100 11.79 7.48 -6.15
CA VAL A 100 13.01 7.24 -6.91
C VAL A 100 12.93 7.94 -8.26
N ASP A 101 13.77 8.95 -8.45
CA ASP A 101 13.95 9.62 -9.74
C ASP A 101 14.84 8.76 -10.66
N VAL A 102 14.18 7.99 -11.53
CA VAL A 102 14.84 7.08 -12.48
C VAL A 102 15.66 7.84 -13.52
N ASP A 103 15.25 9.07 -13.89
CA ASP A 103 15.97 9.90 -14.84
C ASP A 103 17.27 10.42 -14.21
N ALA A 104 17.22 10.84 -12.94
CA ALA A 104 18.42 11.20 -12.19
C ALA A 104 19.37 10.00 -12.03
N ALA A 105 18.87 8.82 -11.67
CA ALA A 105 19.69 7.62 -11.58
C ALA A 105 20.40 7.30 -12.91
N THR A 106 19.67 7.40 -14.02
CA THR A 106 20.19 7.19 -15.39
C THR A 106 21.27 8.22 -15.73
N LYS A 107 21.03 9.51 -15.45
CA LYS A 107 22.00 10.60 -15.63
C LYS A 107 23.33 10.32 -14.93
N TYR A 108 23.30 9.70 -13.76
CA TYR A 108 24.48 9.41 -12.95
C TYR A 108 25.05 7.99 -13.15
N GLY A 109 24.49 7.21 -14.09
CA GLY A 109 24.98 5.86 -14.43
C GLY A 109 24.72 4.81 -13.34
N VAL A 110 23.70 5.01 -12.51
CA VAL A 110 23.34 4.10 -11.42
C VAL A 110 22.17 3.21 -11.87
N ALA A 111 22.37 1.88 -11.86
CA ALA A 111 21.30 0.94 -12.13
C ALA A 111 20.33 0.87 -10.93
N VAL A 112 19.03 0.96 -11.20
CA VAL A 112 17.97 0.92 -10.17
C VAL A 112 17.23 -0.41 -10.22
N GLY A 113 17.10 -1.06 -9.06
CA GLY A 113 16.24 -2.22 -8.85
C GLY A 113 15.17 -1.97 -7.77
N ASN A 114 14.07 -2.71 -7.84
CA ASN A 114 12.98 -2.70 -6.85
C ASN A 114 12.44 -4.14 -6.64
N THR A 115 11.38 -4.33 -5.85
CA THR A 115 10.86 -5.66 -5.48
C THR A 115 9.45 -5.96 -6.00
N PRO A 116 9.18 -5.92 -7.32
CA PRO A 116 7.83 -6.10 -7.86
C PRO A 116 7.30 -7.53 -7.64
N GLY A 117 5.99 -7.66 -7.45
CA GLY A 117 5.28 -8.94 -7.42
C GLY A 117 5.23 -9.66 -6.06
N VAL A 118 6.10 -9.31 -5.11
CA VAL A 118 6.20 -10.02 -3.81
C VAL A 118 5.15 -9.61 -2.78
N LEU A 119 4.41 -8.52 -3.02
CA LEU A 119 3.40 -7.97 -2.08
C LEU A 119 1.96 -8.13 -2.57
N THR A 120 1.72 -8.89 -3.66
CA THR A 120 0.39 -8.93 -4.29
C THR A 120 -0.68 -9.45 -3.34
N GLU A 121 -0.46 -10.65 -2.78
CA GLU A 121 -1.42 -11.30 -1.89
C GLU A 121 -1.47 -10.59 -0.54
N THR A 122 -0.32 -10.24 0.04
CA THR A 122 -0.27 -9.60 1.37
C THR A 122 -0.99 -8.26 1.40
N THR A 123 -0.86 -7.41 0.36
CA THR A 123 -1.61 -6.16 0.29
C THR A 123 -3.10 -6.39 0.04
N ALA A 124 -3.47 -7.41 -0.75
CA ALA A 124 -4.87 -7.76 -0.98
C ALA A 124 -5.56 -8.32 0.27
N GLU A 125 -4.85 -9.17 1.05
CA GLU A 125 -5.29 -9.69 2.34
C GLU A 125 -5.53 -8.56 3.35
N LEU A 126 -4.63 -7.57 3.39
CA LEU A 126 -4.81 -6.40 4.25
C LEU A 126 -6.03 -5.57 3.83
N ALA A 127 -6.21 -5.32 2.53
CA ALA A 127 -7.40 -4.63 2.03
C ALA A 127 -8.69 -5.38 2.39
N ALA A 128 -8.73 -6.71 2.21
CA ALA A 128 -9.87 -7.53 2.61
C ALA A 128 -10.12 -7.49 4.12
N SER A 129 -9.06 -7.52 4.92
CA SER A 129 -9.12 -7.42 6.38
C SER A 129 -9.69 -6.06 6.82
N LEU A 130 -9.26 -4.97 6.19
CA LEU A 130 -9.77 -3.63 6.45
C LEU A 130 -11.24 -3.48 6.04
N SER A 131 -11.65 -4.07 4.90
CA SER A 131 -13.07 -4.13 4.50
C SER A 131 -13.93 -4.82 5.58
N LEU A 132 -13.46 -5.94 6.13
CA LEU A 132 -14.17 -6.67 7.18
C LEU A 132 -14.17 -5.94 8.52
N ALA A 133 -13.03 -5.34 8.90
CA ALA A 133 -12.91 -4.57 10.12
C ALA A 133 -13.89 -3.39 10.13
N ALA A 134 -14.00 -2.68 9.01
CA ALA A 134 -14.98 -1.63 8.82
C ALA A 134 -16.42 -2.20 8.82
N ALA A 135 -16.71 -3.21 7.99
CA ALA A 135 -18.06 -3.76 7.87
C ALA A 135 -18.61 -4.28 9.20
N ARG A 136 -17.75 -4.87 10.03
CA ARG A 136 -18.13 -5.54 11.29
C ARG A 136 -17.79 -4.74 12.55
N ARG A 137 -17.35 -3.48 12.41
CA ARG A 137 -17.02 -2.57 13.52
C ARG A 137 -16.02 -3.20 14.52
N ILE A 138 -15.05 -3.95 14.00
CA ILE A 138 -14.12 -4.75 14.82
C ILE A 138 -13.31 -3.86 15.78
N VAL A 139 -12.80 -2.73 15.29
CA VAL A 139 -11.97 -1.81 16.09
C VAL A 139 -12.78 -1.18 17.23
N GLU A 140 -14.03 -0.78 16.96
CA GLU A 140 -14.92 -0.23 17.98
C GLU A 140 -15.26 -1.27 19.05
N ALA A 141 -15.52 -2.51 18.64
CA ALA A 141 -15.82 -3.62 19.53
C ALA A 141 -14.60 -4.00 20.40
N ASP A 142 -13.39 -4.01 19.84
CA ASP A 142 -12.15 -4.22 20.60
C ASP A 142 -11.93 -3.13 21.66
N GLY A 143 -12.09 -1.86 21.27
CA GLY A 143 -12.01 -0.73 22.20
C GLY A 143 -13.03 -0.82 23.35
N PHE A 144 -14.28 -1.16 23.04
CA PHE A 144 -15.35 -1.36 24.02
C PHE A 144 -15.05 -2.50 25.00
N MET A 145 -14.55 -3.62 24.50
CA MET A 145 -14.14 -4.76 25.32
C MET A 145 -12.97 -4.40 26.25
N ARG A 146 -11.93 -3.76 25.72
CA ARG A 146 -10.75 -3.33 26.48
C ARG A 146 -11.06 -2.27 27.53
N ALA A 147 -12.10 -1.47 27.31
CA ALA A 147 -12.60 -0.50 28.28
C ALA A 147 -13.41 -1.14 29.43
N GLY A 148 -13.64 -2.46 29.41
CA GLY A 148 -14.41 -3.16 30.43
C GLY A 148 -15.92 -2.90 30.38
N LEU A 149 -16.44 -2.39 29.25
CA LEU A 149 -17.85 -2.02 29.09
C LEU A 149 -18.74 -3.20 28.67
N TYR A 150 -18.15 -4.36 28.35
CA TYR A 150 -18.91 -5.53 27.93
C TYR A 150 -19.50 -6.29 29.13
N GLU A 151 -20.83 -6.18 29.27
CA GLU A 151 -21.60 -6.88 30.31
C GLU A 151 -22.36 -8.11 29.77
N GLY A 152 -22.46 -8.25 28.45
CA GLY A 152 -23.19 -9.36 27.82
C GLY A 152 -23.63 -9.06 26.39
N TRP A 153 -24.26 -10.05 25.76
CA TRP A 153 -24.80 -9.89 24.40
C TRP A 153 -26.04 -8.98 24.41
N LEU A 154 -26.09 -8.04 23.46
CA LEU A 154 -27.26 -7.22 23.18
C LEU A 154 -27.55 -7.21 21.66
N PRO A 155 -28.83 -7.21 21.24
CA PRO A 155 -29.20 -7.23 19.82
C PRO A 155 -28.66 -6.06 18.98
N HIS A 156 -28.36 -4.93 19.60
CA HIS A 156 -27.92 -3.70 18.94
C HIS A 156 -26.42 -3.42 19.11
N LEU A 157 -25.70 -4.28 19.83
CA LEU A 157 -24.28 -4.07 20.11
C LEU A 157 -23.45 -4.35 18.85
N PHE A 158 -22.86 -3.30 18.29
CA PHE A 158 -22.01 -3.34 17.09
C PHE A 158 -22.64 -4.06 15.89
N VAL A 159 -23.93 -3.86 15.64
CA VAL A 159 -24.57 -4.32 14.40
C VAL A 159 -23.81 -3.73 13.21
N GLY A 160 -23.25 -4.60 12.39
CA GLY A 160 -22.45 -4.26 11.21
C GLY A 160 -23.19 -4.54 9.91
N ASN A 161 -22.47 -4.36 8.80
CA ASN A 161 -22.98 -4.61 7.46
C ASN A 161 -22.65 -6.04 7.00
N LEU A 162 -23.66 -6.75 6.47
CA LEU A 162 -23.47 -8.06 5.85
C LEU A 162 -22.99 -7.89 4.42
N LEU A 163 -21.77 -8.34 4.12
CA LEU A 163 -21.20 -8.22 2.77
C LEU A 163 -21.79 -9.21 1.76
N LYS A 164 -22.38 -10.32 2.21
CA LYS A 164 -22.89 -11.35 1.30
C LYS A 164 -23.96 -10.80 0.36
N GLY A 165 -23.74 -10.95 -0.95
CA GLY A 165 -24.64 -10.48 -2.00
C GLY A 165 -24.56 -8.98 -2.30
N GLN A 166 -23.77 -8.21 -1.55
CA GLN A 166 -23.47 -6.81 -1.86
C GLN A 166 -22.48 -6.68 -3.01
N THR A 167 -22.23 -5.46 -3.47
CA THR A 167 -21.34 -5.16 -4.58
C THR A 167 -19.99 -4.63 -4.09
N VAL A 168 -18.91 -5.31 -4.45
CA VAL A 168 -17.54 -4.81 -4.28
C VAL A 168 -17.12 -4.04 -5.53
N GLY A 169 -16.70 -2.80 -5.32
CA GLY A 169 -16.11 -1.89 -6.29
C GLY A 169 -14.58 -1.96 -6.24
N VAL A 170 -13.93 -2.18 -7.37
CA VAL A 170 -12.45 -2.17 -7.48
C VAL A 170 -12.00 -1.12 -8.48
N ILE A 171 -11.22 -0.14 -8.01
CA ILE A 171 -10.61 0.89 -8.86
C ILE A 171 -9.13 0.56 -9.00
N GLY A 172 -8.73 0.12 -10.21
CA GLY A 172 -7.43 -0.52 -10.46
C GLY A 172 -7.51 -2.03 -10.31
N ALA A 173 -7.79 -2.73 -11.41
CA ALA A 173 -7.89 -4.19 -11.50
C ALA A 173 -6.57 -4.85 -11.94
N GLY A 174 -5.43 -4.26 -11.55
CA GLY A 174 -4.11 -4.87 -11.67
C GLY A 174 -3.91 -6.09 -10.77
N ARG A 175 -2.65 -6.43 -10.44
CA ARG A 175 -2.33 -7.62 -9.64
C ARG A 175 -3.04 -7.64 -8.28
N ILE A 176 -2.89 -6.56 -7.50
CA ILE A 176 -3.45 -6.46 -6.14
C ILE A 176 -4.98 -6.35 -6.19
N GLY A 177 -5.53 -5.43 -6.99
CA GLY A 177 -6.98 -5.26 -7.09
C GLY A 177 -7.70 -6.51 -7.60
N SER A 178 -7.09 -7.26 -8.52
CA SER A 178 -7.61 -8.57 -8.93
C SER A 178 -7.56 -9.60 -7.80
N ALA A 179 -6.47 -9.67 -7.02
CA ALA A 179 -6.38 -10.59 -5.88
C ALA A 179 -7.44 -10.26 -4.82
N TYR A 180 -7.57 -8.97 -4.46
CA TYR A 180 -8.61 -8.48 -3.56
C TYR A 180 -10.02 -8.81 -4.07
N ALA A 181 -10.31 -8.50 -5.34
CA ALA A 181 -11.61 -8.81 -5.95
C ALA A 181 -11.96 -10.30 -5.82
N ARG A 182 -10.99 -11.20 -6.07
CA ARG A 182 -11.21 -12.65 -5.95
C ARG A 182 -11.53 -13.05 -4.51
N MET A 183 -10.81 -12.52 -3.52
CA MET A 183 -11.10 -12.76 -2.10
C MET A 183 -12.50 -12.31 -1.73
N MET A 184 -12.92 -11.12 -2.18
CA MET A 184 -14.24 -10.58 -1.88
C MET A 184 -15.37 -11.36 -2.55
N VAL A 185 -15.17 -11.77 -3.81
CA VAL A 185 -16.13 -12.56 -4.57
C VAL A 185 -16.24 -13.99 -4.02
N GLU A 186 -15.12 -14.69 -3.81
CA GLU A 186 -15.13 -16.10 -3.41
C GLU A 186 -15.39 -16.29 -1.91
N GLY A 187 -14.80 -15.44 -1.07
CA GLY A 187 -14.94 -15.51 0.37
C GLY A 187 -16.29 -14.99 0.87
N PHE A 188 -16.83 -13.95 0.22
CA PHE A 188 -18.03 -13.26 0.69
C PHE A 188 -19.18 -13.26 -0.31
N LYS A 189 -19.05 -13.89 -1.47
CA LYS A 189 -20.12 -13.99 -2.49
C LYS A 189 -20.66 -12.61 -2.88
N MET A 190 -19.75 -11.64 -2.99
CA MET A 190 -20.06 -10.29 -3.47
C MET A 190 -20.13 -10.27 -5.00
N ASN A 191 -20.98 -9.42 -5.55
CA ASN A 191 -20.93 -9.05 -6.96
C ASN A 191 -19.75 -8.11 -7.20
N LEU A 192 -19.14 -8.16 -8.38
CA LEU A 192 -18.00 -7.32 -8.72
C LEU A 192 -18.39 -6.20 -9.68
N ILE A 193 -18.08 -4.96 -9.34
CA ILE A 193 -17.93 -3.89 -10.33
C ILE A 193 -16.49 -3.38 -10.28
N TYR A 194 -15.87 -3.17 -11.44
CA TYR A 194 -14.50 -2.67 -11.45
C TYR A 194 -14.26 -1.65 -12.55
N TYR A 195 -13.31 -0.75 -12.32
CA TYR A 195 -12.79 0.17 -13.32
C TYR A 195 -11.27 0.04 -13.41
N ASP A 196 -10.79 -0.08 -14.65
CA ASP A 196 -9.37 -0.03 -15.00
C ASP A 196 -9.26 0.42 -16.46
N LEU A 197 -8.16 1.09 -16.81
CA LEU A 197 -7.82 1.48 -18.18
C LEU A 197 -7.76 0.24 -19.10
N TYR A 198 -7.29 -0.89 -18.57
CA TYR A 198 -7.18 -2.14 -19.29
C TYR A 198 -8.23 -3.17 -18.84
N GLN A 199 -8.67 -4.03 -19.76
CA GLN A 199 -9.62 -5.09 -19.44
C GLN A 199 -8.96 -6.17 -18.57
N ALA A 200 -9.62 -6.57 -17.48
CA ALA A 200 -9.10 -7.56 -16.54
C ALA A 200 -9.56 -8.99 -16.90
N THR A 201 -9.30 -9.44 -18.13
CA THR A 201 -9.86 -10.69 -18.69
C THR A 201 -9.69 -11.92 -17.79
N ARG A 202 -8.58 -12.03 -17.05
CA ARG A 202 -8.37 -13.15 -16.11
C ARG A 202 -9.31 -13.08 -14.90
N LEU A 203 -9.56 -11.89 -14.36
CA LEU A 203 -10.50 -11.67 -13.27
C LEU A 203 -11.94 -11.96 -13.74
N GLU A 204 -12.32 -11.44 -14.91
CA GLU A 204 -13.63 -11.66 -15.53
C GLU A 204 -13.93 -13.15 -15.72
N LYS A 205 -12.98 -13.90 -16.29
CA LYS A 205 -13.10 -15.36 -16.45
C LYS A 205 -13.24 -16.08 -15.11
N PHE A 206 -12.48 -15.68 -14.10
CA PHE A 206 -12.56 -16.25 -12.77
C PHE A 206 -13.94 -16.04 -12.14
N VAL A 207 -14.45 -14.80 -12.13
CA VAL A 207 -15.77 -14.51 -11.52
C VAL A 207 -16.90 -15.21 -12.29
N THR A 208 -16.79 -15.28 -13.62
CA THR A 208 -17.74 -16.04 -14.45
C THR A 208 -17.77 -17.52 -14.07
N ALA A 209 -16.60 -18.16 -13.95
CA ALA A 209 -16.51 -19.57 -13.58
C ALA A 209 -17.02 -19.82 -12.16
N TYR A 210 -16.72 -18.91 -11.21
CA TYR A 210 -17.23 -19.02 -9.84
C TYR A 210 -18.75 -18.82 -9.77
N GLY A 211 -19.32 -17.88 -10.52
CA GLY A 211 -20.78 -17.73 -10.64
C GLY A 211 -21.46 -18.97 -11.21
N GLN A 212 -20.86 -19.61 -12.23
CA GLN A 212 -21.35 -20.88 -12.77
C GLN A 212 -21.28 -22.01 -11.73
N PHE A 213 -20.18 -22.08 -10.96
CA PHE A 213 -20.04 -23.03 -9.85
C PHE A 213 -21.13 -22.84 -8.79
N LEU A 214 -21.39 -21.60 -8.34
CA LEU A 214 -22.47 -21.31 -7.39
C LEU A 214 -23.83 -21.77 -7.92
N LYS A 215 -24.14 -21.43 -9.18
CA LYS A 215 -25.39 -21.84 -9.83
C LYS A 215 -25.54 -23.36 -9.90
N ALA A 216 -24.48 -24.09 -10.24
CA ALA A 216 -24.48 -25.55 -10.30
C ALA A 216 -24.72 -26.20 -8.93
N ASN A 217 -24.41 -25.50 -7.84
CA ASN A 217 -24.64 -25.93 -6.46
C ASN A 217 -25.95 -25.38 -5.85
N GLY A 218 -26.84 -24.80 -6.65
CA GLY A 218 -28.11 -24.25 -6.18
C GLY A 218 -28.01 -22.93 -5.40
N GLU A 219 -26.86 -22.25 -5.48
CA GLU A 219 -26.66 -20.94 -4.88
C GLU A 219 -26.94 -19.82 -5.90
N GLN A 220 -27.25 -18.62 -5.39
CA GLN A 220 -27.35 -17.42 -6.23
C GLN A 220 -25.98 -17.11 -6.85
N PRO A 221 -25.85 -17.03 -8.18
CA PRO A 221 -24.58 -16.72 -8.82
C PRO A 221 -24.20 -15.26 -8.56
N VAL A 222 -22.90 -15.03 -8.34
CA VAL A 222 -22.34 -13.68 -8.37
C VAL A 222 -22.29 -13.16 -9.81
N THR A 223 -22.37 -11.85 -9.97
CA THR A 223 -22.20 -11.16 -11.26
C THR A 223 -20.93 -10.32 -11.28
N TRP A 224 -20.51 -9.91 -12.47
CA TRP A 224 -19.48 -8.89 -12.61
C TRP A 224 -19.79 -7.92 -13.74
N LYS A 225 -19.27 -6.69 -13.61
CA LYS A 225 -19.35 -5.63 -14.61
C LYS A 225 -18.04 -4.84 -14.65
N ARG A 226 -17.52 -4.60 -15.86
CA ARG A 226 -16.51 -3.56 -16.08
C ARG A 226 -17.25 -2.23 -16.25
N ALA A 227 -17.01 -1.29 -15.35
CA ALA A 227 -17.56 0.05 -15.43
C ALA A 227 -16.92 0.83 -16.59
N SER A 228 -17.73 1.69 -17.21
CA SER A 228 -17.31 2.64 -18.25
C SER A 228 -16.47 3.79 -17.67
N SER A 229 -16.66 4.10 -16.39
CA SER A 229 -15.96 5.13 -15.65
C SER A 229 -15.74 4.73 -14.20
N MET A 230 -14.84 5.43 -13.51
CA MET A 230 -14.67 5.26 -12.08
C MET A 230 -15.91 5.70 -11.29
N ASP A 231 -16.57 6.78 -11.72
CA ASP A 231 -17.72 7.34 -11.00
C ASP A 231 -18.89 6.34 -10.94
N GLU A 232 -19.04 5.50 -11.97
CA GLU A 232 -20.02 4.39 -11.98
C GLU A 232 -19.70 3.34 -10.90
N VAL A 233 -18.42 3.04 -10.65
CA VAL A 233 -18.02 2.18 -9.51
C VAL A 233 -18.42 2.81 -8.19
N LEU A 234 -18.15 4.11 -8.03
CA LEU A 234 -18.43 4.84 -6.79
C LEU A 234 -19.92 4.86 -6.46
N GLN A 235 -20.78 5.01 -7.46
CA GLN A 235 -22.23 5.08 -7.29
C GLN A 235 -22.86 3.71 -6.97
N GLU A 236 -22.36 2.63 -7.58
CA GLU A 236 -22.99 1.31 -7.50
C GLU A 236 -22.47 0.43 -6.35
N ALA A 237 -21.21 0.59 -5.95
CA ALA A 237 -20.57 -0.30 -4.97
C ALA A 237 -20.96 0.00 -3.52
N ASP A 238 -20.97 -1.07 -2.70
CA ASP A 238 -21.15 -1.00 -1.24
C ASP A 238 -19.78 -0.97 -0.52
N VAL A 239 -18.78 -1.65 -1.08
CA VAL A 239 -17.39 -1.63 -0.60
C VAL A 239 -16.49 -1.25 -1.77
N ILE A 240 -15.79 -0.13 -1.70
CA ILE A 240 -14.88 0.36 -2.73
C ILE A 240 -13.44 0.18 -2.24
N SER A 241 -12.60 -0.50 -3.02
CA SER A 241 -11.16 -0.60 -2.73
C SER A 241 -10.32 0.04 -3.84
N LEU A 242 -9.37 0.88 -3.42
CA LEU A 242 -8.48 1.64 -4.30
C LEU A 242 -7.14 0.91 -4.47
N HIS A 243 -6.80 0.60 -5.71
CA HIS A 243 -5.52 0.03 -6.12
C HIS A 243 -4.85 0.72 -7.35
N PRO A 244 -5.04 2.04 -7.60
CA PRO A 244 -4.33 2.70 -8.68
C PRO A 244 -2.84 2.93 -8.34
N ILE A 245 -2.03 3.21 -9.36
CA ILE A 245 -0.73 3.86 -9.19
C ILE A 245 -0.98 5.33 -8.86
N LEU A 246 -0.16 5.94 -7.99
CA LEU A 246 -0.20 7.38 -7.77
C LEU A 246 0.62 8.12 -8.83
N ASP A 247 -0.05 8.99 -9.58
CA ASP A 247 0.52 9.96 -10.51
C ASP A 247 -0.37 11.23 -10.54
N LYS A 248 -0.12 12.14 -11.48
CA LYS A 248 -0.89 13.40 -11.61
C LYS A 248 -2.38 13.19 -11.89
N THR A 249 -2.74 12.08 -12.52
CA THR A 249 -4.13 11.74 -12.90
C THR A 249 -4.90 11.05 -11.78
N THR A 250 -4.19 10.47 -10.81
CA THR A 250 -4.77 9.76 -9.67
C THR A 250 -4.54 10.46 -8.32
N TYR A 251 -3.86 11.61 -8.33
CA TYR A 251 -3.80 12.51 -7.19
C TYR A 251 -5.18 13.08 -6.86
N HIS A 252 -5.62 12.93 -5.61
CA HIS A 252 -6.96 13.25 -5.11
C HIS A 252 -8.05 12.69 -6.04
N LEU A 253 -7.81 11.48 -6.55
CA LEU A 253 -8.77 10.75 -7.36
C LEU A 253 -10.10 10.62 -6.64
N VAL A 254 -10.10 10.39 -5.32
CA VAL A 254 -11.30 10.45 -4.48
C VAL A 254 -11.30 11.79 -3.73
N ASN A 255 -11.96 12.78 -4.34
CA ASN A 255 -12.15 14.12 -3.81
C ASN A 255 -13.56 14.30 -3.22
N LYS A 256 -13.89 15.52 -2.77
CA LYS A 256 -15.20 15.86 -2.19
C LYS A 256 -16.38 15.50 -3.09
N GLU A 257 -16.29 15.82 -4.38
CA GLU A 257 -17.35 15.54 -5.34
C GLU A 257 -17.59 14.03 -5.46
N ARG A 258 -16.52 13.24 -5.58
CA ARG A 258 -16.61 11.78 -5.71
C ARG A 258 -17.03 11.07 -4.43
N LEU A 259 -16.63 11.57 -3.27
CA LEU A 259 -17.15 11.09 -1.99
C LEU A 259 -18.68 11.27 -1.91
N SER A 260 -19.20 12.41 -2.40
CA SER A 260 -20.64 12.67 -2.41
C SER A 260 -21.45 11.77 -3.36
N MET A 261 -20.79 11.11 -4.33
CA MET A 261 -21.43 10.15 -5.24
C MET A 261 -21.60 8.77 -4.62
N MET A 262 -20.83 8.46 -3.58
CA MET A 262 -20.87 7.15 -2.93
C MET A 262 -22.17 6.97 -2.13
N LYS A 263 -22.52 5.71 -1.88
CA LYS A 263 -23.62 5.41 -0.94
C LYS A 263 -23.26 5.91 0.45
N LYS A 264 -24.26 6.43 1.18
CA LYS A 264 -24.08 6.96 2.55
C LYS A 264 -23.55 5.94 3.57
N GLU A 265 -23.70 4.65 3.29
CA GLU A 265 -23.23 3.53 4.12
C GLU A 265 -22.04 2.79 3.50
N ALA A 266 -21.46 3.32 2.41
CA ALA A 266 -20.36 2.67 1.73
C ALA A 266 -19.12 2.54 2.62
N ILE A 267 -18.30 1.55 2.27
CA ILE A 267 -16.99 1.33 2.88
C ILE A 267 -15.93 1.68 1.86
N LEU A 268 -15.06 2.65 2.17
CA LEU A 268 -13.91 2.99 1.35
C LEU A 268 -12.62 2.41 1.92
N VAL A 269 -11.89 1.65 1.11
CA VAL A 269 -10.62 1.03 1.48
C VAL A 269 -9.49 1.57 0.61
N ASN A 270 -8.38 1.95 1.24
CA ASN A 270 -7.18 2.40 0.53
C ASN A 270 -5.92 1.73 1.09
N CYS A 271 -5.34 0.85 0.28
CA CYS A 271 -4.01 0.25 0.48
C CYS A 271 -3.06 0.59 -0.68
N SER A 272 -3.34 1.66 -1.43
CA SER A 272 -2.53 2.09 -2.57
C SER A 272 -1.53 3.17 -2.15
N ARG A 273 -1.95 4.45 -2.19
CA ARG A 273 -1.21 5.61 -1.70
C ARG A 273 -2.19 6.58 -1.04
N GLY A 274 -1.74 7.26 0.02
CA GLY A 274 -2.55 8.23 0.76
C GLY A 274 -3.15 9.32 -0.14
N PRO A 275 -2.32 10.06 -0.92
CA PRO A 275 -2.78 11.15 -1.79
C PRO A 275 -3.71 10.75 -2.95
N VAL A 276 -4.14 9.48 -3.05
CA VAL A 276 -5.23 9.09 -3.95
C VAL A 276 -6.57 9.60 -3.41
N VAL A 277 -6.69 9.77 -2.10
CA VAL A 277 -7.86 10.32 -1.42
C VAL A 277 -7.50 11.69 -0.89
N ASP A 278 -8.37 12.67 -1.10
CA ASP A 278 -8.30 13.96 -0.40
C ASP A 278 -8.72 13.74 1.06
N GLU A 279 -7.75 13.70 1.99
CA GLU A 279 -8.05 13.35 3.39
C GLU A 279 -8.91 14.40 4.09
N VAL A 280 -8.77 15.67 3.73
CA VAL A 280 -9.56 16.75 4.32
C VAL A 280 -11.03 16.57 3.93
N ALA A 281 -11.29 16.33 2.65
CA ALA A 281 -12.64 16.05 2.17
C ALA A 281 -13.21 14.75 2.77
N LEU A 282 -12.37 13.73 2.98
CA LEU A 282 -12.80 12.47 3.59
C LEU A 282 -13.25 12.65 5.05
N VAL A 283 -12.48 13.42 5.84
CA VAL A 283 -12.84 13.72 7.24
C VAL A 283 -14.16 14.51 7.32
N GLU A 284 -14.35 15.50 6.44
CA GLU A 284 -15.64 16.21 6.35
C GLU A 284 -16.79 15.26 6.02
N HIS A 285 -16.59 14.39 5.03
CA HIS A 285 -17.61 13.43 4.60
C HIS A 285 -18.00 12.44 5.71
N LEU A 286 -17.03 11.95 6.49
CA LEU A 286 -17.25 11.06 7.63
C LEU A 286 -18.09 11.71 8.74
N ARG A 287 -17.89 13.02 9.00
CA ARG A 287 -18.68 13.76 9.99
C ARG A 287 -20.13 13.93 9.55
N GLU A 288 -20.36 14.10 8.25
CA GLU A 288 -21.69 14.29 7.67
C GLU A 288 -22.45 12.97 7.45
N ASN A 289 -21.74 11.84 7.34
CA ASN A 289 -22.29 10.52 7.03
C ASN A 289 -21.88 9.48 8.09
N PRO A 290 -22.59 9.38 9.23
CA PRO A 290 -22.20 8.51 10.35
C PRO A 290 -22.15 7.00 10.05
N MET A 291 -22.74 6.58 8.93
CA MET A 291 -22.76 5.18 8.50
C MET A 291 -21.69 4.86 7.45
N PHE A 292 -21.04 5.88 6.89
CA PHE A 292 -19.92 5.70 5.99
C PHE A 292 -18.70 5.23 6.78
N ARG A 293 -17.93 4.30 6.24
CA ARG A 293 -16.79 3.71 6.94
C ARG A 293 -15.56 3.69 6.06
N VAL A 294 -14.40 3.68 6.70
CA VAL A 294 -13.11 3.66 6.01
C VAL A 294 -12.18 2.59 6.59
N GLY A 295 -11.33 2.04 5.73
CA GLY A 295 -10.19 1.21 6.10
C GLY A 295 -8.95 1.69 5.37
N LEU A 296 -8.03 2.36 6.07
CA LEU A 296 -6.87 3.00 5.47
C LEU A 296 -5.57 2.38 6.01
N ASP A 297 -4.70 1.95 5.11
CA ASP A 297 -3.32 1.54 5.42
C ASP A 297 -2.31 2.65 5.10
N VAL A 298 -2.71 3.59 4.23
CA VAL A 298 -1.87 4.66 3.71
C VAL A 298 -2.53 6.01 3.94
N PHE A 299 -1.70 7.01 4.23
CA PHE A 299 -2.12 8.37 4.59
C PHE A 299 -1.34 9.43 3.82
N GLU A 300 -1.92 10.61 3.65
CA GLU A 300 -1.21 11.81 3.21
C GLU A 300 -0.15 12.19 4.25
N VAL A 301 1.10 12.30 3.78
CA VAL A 301 2.20 12.81 4.61
C VAL A 301 2.21 14.33 4.49
N ASN A 302 1.32 14.98 5.24
CA ASN A 302 1.49 16.38 5.61
C ASN A 302 2.01 16.41 7.05
N LEU A 303 2.97 17.28 7.37
CA LEU A 303 3.57 17.42 8.72
C LEU A 303 2.55 17.67 9.87
N ASN A 304 1.25 17.80 9.56
CA ASN A 304 0.12 17.97 10.48
C ASN A 304 -0.94 16.85 10.43
N SER A 305 -0.83 15.81 9.57
CA SER A 305 -1.92 14.83 9.35
C SER A 305 -2.28 13.99 10.58
N SER A 306 -1.32 13.78 11.50
CA SER A 306 -1.61 13.13 12.79
C SER A 306 -2.62 13.86 13.68
N LYS A 307 -2.95 15.13 13.41
CA LYS A 307 -3.94 15.91 14.19
C LYS A 307 -5.36 15.83 13.64
N HIS A 308 -5.57 15.29 12.44
CA HIS A 308 -6.90 15.26 11.80
C HIS A 308 -7.67 13.96 12.02
N TRP A 309 -6.97 12.89 12.43
CA TRP A 309 -7.52 11.55 12.61
C TRP A 309 -7.92 11.22 14.06
N TYR A 310 -7.74 12.15 15.01
CA TYR A 310 -8.17 12.04 16.41
C TYR A 310 -9.20 13.12 16.75
#